data_AF-X1VHW6-F1
#
_entry.id   AF-X1VHW6-F1
#
_cell.length_a   1.000
_cell.length_b   1.000
_cell.length_c   1.000
_cell.angle_alpha   90.00
_cell.angle_beta   90.00
_cell.angle_gamma   90.00
#
_symmetry.space_group_name_H-M   'P 1'
#
loop_
_entity.id
_entity.type
_entity.pdbx_description
1 polymer ?
#
loop_
_entity_poly.entity_id
_entity_poly.type
_entity_poly.pdbx_seq_one_letter_code
_entity_poly.pdbx_strand_id
1 'polypeptide(L)'
;MEDELLEGFASRYYLHGRVFYNDAEFLDVLEEPFPPQLGIGGGPEKTLQYSFEETKTWASLVGIAGLSLFAGGYLPAASEERLEILKILLPVYNRGARPLDLFKRDLPRVWDLRVDKNFDSWHVVGLFNWDYEKEQEVKIDFEKCGLEKSLGCLLFDFWEKRFLGEGMGSFSRKLAPRHCTIISIHTKANRPQLLSTTRHITQGGIEIVDMKWDNRTNTLSGISIGPKETSHSLFIHVPTKYRLKKTLGVEV
;
A
#
# COMPACT_ATOMS: atom_id res chain seq x y z
N MET A 1 -2.63 -19.10 -1.04
CA MET A 1 -1.59 -18.11 -0.68
C MET A 1 -0.82 -18.65 0.50
N GLU A 2 0.24 -17.95 0.85
CA GLU A 2 1.16 -18.25 1.93
C GLU A 2 0.57 -17.91 3.31
N ASP A 3 -0.60 -18.49 3.63
CA ASP A 3 -1.36 -18.19 4.84
C ASP A 3 -0.55 -18.56 6.10
N GLU A 4 0.24 -19.64 6.08
CA GLU A 4 1.15 -20.01 7.19
C GLU A 4 2.29 -19.00 7.39
N LEU A 5 2.84 -18.43 6.32
CA LEU A 5 3.88 -17.40 6.41
C LEU A 5 3.30 -16.12 7.00
N LEU A 6 2.06 -15.77 6.63
CA LEU A 6 1.33 -14.64 7.21
C LEU A 6 1.22 -14.75 8.73
N GLU A 7 0.79 -15.88 9.27
CA GLU A 7 0.75 -16.10 10.73
C GLU A 7 2.15 -15.92 11.35
N GLY A 8 3.16 -16.49 10.70
CA GLY A 8 4.56 -16.43 11.12
C GLY A 8 5.08 -15.00 11.27
N PHE A 9 5.01 -14.18 10.22
CA PHE A 9 5.54 -12.81 10.29
C PHE A 9 4.63 -11.86 11.08
N ALA A 10 3.31 -12.09 11.08
CA ALA A 10 2.39 -11.25 11.84
C ALA A 10 2.66 -11.35 13.34
N SER A 11 2.97 -12.54 13.86
CA SER A 11 3.35 -12.74 15.27
C SER A 11 4.69 -12.08 15.65
N ARG A 12 5.50 -11.68 14.67
CA ARG A 12 6.86 -11.12 14.84
C ARG A 12 7.02 -9.70 14.30
N TYR A 13 5.93 -9.04 13.92
CA TYR A 13 5.96 -7.71 13.28
C TYR A 13 6.78 -6.67 14.06
N TYR A 14 6.79 -6.76 15.40
CA TYR A 14 7.46 -5.80 16.28
C TYR A 14 9.00 -5.98 16.33
N LEU A 15 9.53 -7.09 15.80
CA LEU A 15 10.97 -7.36 15.65
C LEU A 15 11.48 -7.02 14.23
N HIS A 16 10.56 -6.93 13.27
CA HIS A 16 10.86 -6.61 11.87
C HIS A 16 11.54 -5.24 11.72
N GLY A 17 12.66 -5.18 10.99
CA GLY A 17 13.44 -3.97 10.77
C GLY A 17 14.15 -3.43 12.01
N ARG A 18 14.11 -4.18 13.14
CA ARG A 18 14.78 -3.82 14.40
C ARG A 18 15.81 -4.86 14.83
N VAL A 19 15.47 -6.13 14.67
CA VAL A 19 16.34 -7.27 15.01
C VAL A 19 16.63 -8.11 13.78
N PHE A 20 15.59 -8.40 12.99
CA PHE A 20 15.69 -9.13 11.73
C PHE A 20 14.69 -8.55 10.72
N TYR A 21 14.79 -8.99 9.47
CA TYR A 21 13.75 -8.78 8.48
C TYR A 21 12.92 -10.06 8.38
N ASN A 22 11.61 -9.89 8.25
CA ASN A 22 10.69 -10.99 7.99
C ASN A 22 10.80 -11.29 6.50
N ASP A 23 10.93 -12.57 6.18
CA ASP A 23 11.03 -13.05 4.82
C ASP A 23 9.64 -13.36 4.27
N ALA A 24 9.29 -12.78 3.12
CA ALA A 24 8.06 -13.11 2.40
C ALA A 24 8.25 -14.23 1.38
N GLU A 25 9.36 -14.97 1.47
CA GLU A 25 9.81 -15.90 0.43
C GLU A 25 9.87 -15.17 -0.94
N PHE A 26 9.56 -15.88 -2.02
CA PHE A 26 9.51 -15.30 -3.35
C PHE A 26 8.15 -14.66 -3.62
N LEU A 27 8.15 -13.38 -4.02
CA LEU A 27 6.96 -12.79 -4.63
C LEU A 27 6.92 -13.18 -6.11
N ASP A 28 6.18 -14.24 -6.42
CA ASP A 28 5.89 -14.63 -7.78
C ASP A 28 4.69 -13.83 -8.31
N VAL A 29 4.91 -13.14 -9.44
CA VAL A 29 3.88 -12.36 -10.12
C VAL A 29 3.43 -13.00 -11.43
N LEU A 30 3.97 -14.17 -11.79
CA LEU A 30 3.62 -14.83 -13.03
C LEU A 30 2.15 -15.25 -13.08
N GLU A 31 1.56 -15.13 -14.27
CA GLU A 31 0.23 -15.67 -14.56
C GLU A 31 0.29 -17.18 -14.80
N GLU A 32 1.38 -17.63 -15.40
CA GLU A 32 1.59 -18.99 -15.86
C GLU A 32 2.69 -19.68 -15.04
N PRO A 33 2.62 -21.01 -14.85
CA PRO A 33 3.63 -21.73 -14.10
C PRO A 33 4.99 -21.61 -14.79
N PHE A 34 6.04 -21.72 -13.98
CA PHE A 34 7.41 -21.72 -14.48
C PHE A 34 7.57 -22.74 -15.62
N PRO A 35 8.09 -22.34 -16.81
CA PRO A 35 8.17 -23.23 -17.96
C PRO A 35 8.97 -24.49 -17.61
N PRO A 36 8.40 -25.70 -17.75
CA PRO A 36 9.10 -26.95 -17.41
C PRO A 36 10.40 -27.14 -18.20
N GLN A 37 10.50 -26.52 -19.38
CA GLN A 37 11.67 -26.62 -20.26
C GLN A 37 12.86 -25.77 -19.80
N LEU A 38 12.68 -24.87 -18.83
CA LEU A 38 13.72 -23.93 -18.37
C LEU A 38 14.39 -24.35 -17.04
N GLY A 39 14.05 -25.50 -16.45
CA GLY A 39 14.81 -26.07 -15.32
C GLY A 39 14.09 -27.14 -14.48
N ILE A 40 14.89 -27.86 -13.68
CA ILE A 40 14.44 -28.92 -12.72
C ILE A 40 13.90 -28.30 -11.41
N GLY A 41 14.01 -26.97 -11.25
CA GLY A 41 13.54 -26.23 -10.06
C GLY A 41 12.05 -25.89 -10.09
N GLY A 42 11.33 -26.23 -11.15
CA GLY A 42 9.87 -26.13 -11.17
C GLY A 42 9.29 -27.12 -10.17
N GLY A 43 8.75 -26.59 -9.06
CA GLY A 43 7.91 -27.38 -8.17
C GLY A 43 6.85 -28.16 -8.97
N PRO A 44 6.43 -29.33 -8.48
CA PRO A 44 5.73 -30.33 -9.28
C PRO A 44 4.43 -29.77 -9.88
N GLU A 45 4.35 -29.56 -11.22
CA GLU A 45 3.16 -29.30 -12.08
C GLU A 45 1.98 -28.43 -11.54
N LYS A 46 2.14 -27.84 -10.36
CA LYS A 46 1.14 -27.20 -9.50
C LYS A 46 1.78 -25.99 -8.82
N THR A 47 2.58 -25.21 -9.55
CA THR A 47 2.83 -23.84 -9.14
C THR A 47 1.46 -23.19 -9.05
N LEU A 48 1.04 -22.79 -7.84
CA LEU A 48 -0.25 -22.16 -7.61
C LEU A 48 -0.34 -20.91 -8.50
N GLN A 49 -1.17 -20.99 -9.54
CA GLN A 49 -1.50 -19.84 -10.37
C GLN A 49 -2.38 -18.91 -9.53
N TYR A 50 -1.84 -17.77 -9.14
CA TYR A 50 -2.62 -16.75 -8.45
C TYR A 50 -3.30 -15.85 -9.47
N SER A 51 -4.59 -15.58 -9.25
CA SER A 51 -5.28 -14.52 -9.95
C SER A 51 -4.56 -13.18 -9.76
N PHE A 52 -4.83 -12.22 -10.63
CA PHE A 52 -4.28 -10.86 -10.49
C PHE A 52 -4.59 -10.29 -9.11
N GLU A 53 -5.82 -10.46 -8.63
CA GLU A 53 -6.27 -9.96 -7.34
C GLU A 53 -5.59 -10.64 -6.15
N GLU A 54 -5.34 -11.96 -6.21
CA GLU A 54 -4.57 -12.66 -5.17
C GLU A 54 -3.12 -12.18 -5.13
N THR A 55 -2.48 -12.00 -6.28
CA THR A 55 -1.12 -11.48 -6.35
C THR A 55 -1.05 -10.05 -5.86
N LYS A 56 -1.99 -9.19 -6.30
CA LYS A 56 -2.12 -7.81 -5.81
C LYS A 56 -2.31 -7.79 -4.30
N THR A 57 -3.12 -8.69 -3.76
CA THR A 57 -3.39 -8.81 -2.31
C THR A 57 -2.15 -9.21 -1.54
N TRP A 58 -1.41 -10.23 -2.00
CA TRP A 58 -0.16 -10.63 -1.36
C TRP A 58 0.91 -9.54 -1.47
N ALA A 59 1.14 -9.02 -2.68
CA ALA A 59 2.08 -7.93 -2.95
C ALA A 59 1.79 -6.68 -2.10
N SER A 60 0.51 -6.33 -1.93
CA SER A 60 0.10 -5.21 -1.09
C SER A 60 0.54 -5.40 0.36
N LEU A 61 0.37 -6.61 0.90
CA LEU A 61 0.83 -6.92 2.24
C LEU A 61 2.35 -6.88 2.33
N VAL A 62 3.06 -7.54 1.41
CA VAL A 62 4.55 -7.52 1.34
C VAL A 62 5.07 -6.07 1.36
N GLY A 63 4.49 -5.21 0.51
CA GLY A 63 4.89 -3.81 0.41
C GLY A 63 4.64 -2.97 1.65
N ILE A 64 3.44 -3.03 2.24
CA ILE A 64 3.14 -2.22 3.43
C ILE A 64 3.76 -2.79 4.71
N ALA A 65 3.94 -4.11 4.80
CA ALA A 65 4.60 -4.77 5.92
C ALA A 65 6.13 -4.69 5.86
N GLY A 66 6.69 -4.14 4.76
CA GLY A 66 8.13 -3.91 4.61
C GLY A 66 8.94 -5.20 4.52
N LEU A 67 8.31 -6.31 4.11
CA LEU A 67 8.95 -7.62 4.06
C LEU A 67 10.07 -7.65 3.02
N SER A 68 10.93 -8.67 3.08
CA SER A 68 11.87 -8.92 1.98
C SER A 68 11.12 -9.00 0.65
N LEU A 69 11.78 -8.54 -0.42
CA LEU A 69 11.24 -8.65 -1.77
C LEU A 69 12.24 -9.37 -2.64
N PHE A 70 12.02 -10.68 -2.79
CA PHE A 70 12.69 -11.49 -3.79
C PHE A 70 11.71 -11.72 -4.94
N ALA A 71 11.95 -11.09 -6.09
CA ALA A 71 11.13 -11.33 -7.27
C ALA A 71 11.36 -12.77 -7.75
N GLY A 72 10.31 -13.59 -7.64
CA GLY A 72 10.32 -14.98 -8.06
C GLY A 72 9.96 -15.16 -9.53
N GLY A 73 9.97 -16.42 -9.97
CA GLY A 73 9.50 -16.80 -11.30
C GLY A 73 10.43 -16.39 -12.46
N TYR A 74 9.95 -16.64 -13.68
CA TYR A 74 10.59 -16.24 -14.94
C TYR A 74 10.04 -14.90 -15.42
N LEU A 75 10.50 -13.80 -14.81
CA LEU A 75 10.02 -12.43 -15.08
C LEU A 75 9.88 -12.03 -16.57
N PRO A 76 10.73 -12.49 -17.52
CA PRO A 76 10.53 -12.19 -18.94
C PRO A 76 9.21 -12.70 -19.53
N ALA A 77 8.52 -13.63 -18.88
CA ALA A 77 7.20 -14.12 -19.28
C ALA A 77 6.04 -13.45 -18.52
N ALA A 78 6.30 -12.59 -17.53
CA ALA A 78 5.25 -11.86 -16.83
C ALA A 78 4.67 -10.77 -17.73
N SER A 79 3.36 -10.56 -17.69
CA SER A 79 2.76 -9.39 -18.35
C SER A 79 3.23 -8.07 -17.74
N GLU A 80 3.05 -6.98 -18.50
CA GLU A 80 3.39 -5.63 -18.03
C GLU A 80 2.64 -5.25 -16.75
N GLU A 81 1.38 -5.66 -16.62
CA GLU A 81 0.55 -5.38 -15.43
C GLU A 81 1.10 -6.08 -14.18
N ARG A 82 1.59 -7.32 -14.33
CA ARG A 82 2.25 -8.07 -13.25
C ARG A 82 3.60 -7.47 -12.87
N LEU A 83 4.38 -7.05 -13.86
CA LEU A 83 5.66 -6.37 -13.61
C LEU A 83 5.45 -5.02 -12.91
N GLU A 84 4.35 -4.33 -13.20
CA GLU A 84 4.02 -3.05 -12.55
C GLU A 84 3.77 -3.22 -11.04
N ILE A 85 3.20 -4.34 -10.61
CA ILE A 85 3.07 -4.67 -9.18
C ILE A 85 4.44 -4.61 -8.51
N LEU A 86 5.47 -5.23 -9.09
CA LEU A 86 6.83 -5.22 -8.52
C LEU A 86 7.41 -3.81 -8.41
N LYS A 87 7.20 -2.95 -9.42
CA LYS A 87 7.69 -1.57 -9.41
C LYS A 87 7.06 -0.73 -8.29
N ILE A 88 5.78 -0.95 -8.02
CA ILE A 88 5.02 -0.27 -6.95
C ILE A 88 5.56 -0.60 -5.55
N LEU A 89 6.22 -1.75 -5.38
CA LEU A 89 6.82 -2.15 -4.10
C LEU A 89 8.28 -1.70 -3.95
N LEU A 90 8.84 -1.05 -4.98
CA LEU A 90 10.26 -0.70 -5.03
C LEU A 90 10.53 0.80 -4.86
N PRO A 91 11.53 1.16 -4.04
CA PRO A 91 12.33 0.29 -3.17
C PRO A 91 11.53 -0.19 -1.93
N VAL A 92 11.93 -1.34 -1.36
CA VAL A 92 11.31 -1.86 -0.13
C VAL A 92 11.31 -0.80 0.96
N TYR A 93 10.14 -0.54 1.53
CA TYR A 93 9.99 0.46 2.58
C TYR A 93 10.64 -0.02 3.88
N ASN A 94 11.45 0.84 4.51
CA ASN A 94 12.28 0.47 5.65
C ASN A 94 11.52 0.37 7.00
N ARG A 95 10.18 0.39 6.98
CA ARG A 95 9.31 0.21 8.14
C ARG A 95 8.16 -0.73 7.75
N GLY A 96 7.75 -1.58 8.68
CA GLY A 96 6.63 -2.48 8.49
C GLY A 96 5.33 -2.00 9.14
N ALA A 97 4.21 -2.28 8.48
CA ALA A 97 2.87 -2.15 9.03
C ALA A 97 2.69 -3.02 10.28
N ARG A 98 1.89 -2.52 11.23
CA ARG A 98 1.43 -3.27 12.40
C ARG A 98 0.09 -3.94 12.12
N PRO A 99 -0.08 -5.26 12.39
CA PRO A 99 -1.39 -5.89 12.37
C PRO A 99 -2.22 -5.41 13.56
N LEU A 100 -3.39 -4.82 13.29
CA LEU A 100 -4.25 -4.20 14.31
C LEU A 100 -5.22 -5.19 14.96
N ASP A 101 -5.45 -6.34 14.34
CA ASP A 101 -6.36 -7.38 14.82
C ASP A 101 -5.68 -8.73 15.05
N LEU A 102 -4.36 -8.73 15.24
CA LEU A 102 -3.53 -9.92 15.54
C LEU A 102 -4.06 -10.76 16.70
N PHE A 103 -4.60 -10.13 17.75
CA PHE A 103 -5.12 -10.85 18.92
C PHE A 103 -6.60 -11.25 18.78
N LYS A 104 -7.19 -11.09 17.59
CA LYS A 104 -8.60 -11.41 17.32
C LYS A 104 -8.78 -12.53 16.31
N ARG A 105 -7.74 -12.86 15.55
CA ARG A 105 -7.74 -13.85 14.47
C ARG A 105 -6.30 -14.20 14.09
N ASP A 106 -6.11 -15.38 13.53
CA ASP A 106 -4.78 -15.87 13.15
C ASP A 106 -4.22 -15.12 11.93
N LEU A 107 -5.06 -14.86 10.91
CA LEU A 107 -4.71 -14.07 9.73
C LEU A 107 -5.22 -12.62 9.88
N PRO A 108 -4.37 -11.64 10.28
CA PRO A 108 -4.84 -10.28 10.53
C PRO A 108 -5.35 -9.64 9.25
N ARG A 109 -6.53 -9.02 9.31
CA ARG A 109 -7.17 -8.42 8.13
C ARG A 109 -6.91 -6.92 8.03
N VAL A 110 -6.39 -6.31 9.08
CA VAL A 110 -6.19 -4.87 9.15
C VAL A 110 -4.74 -4.58 9.54
N TRP A 111 -4.02 -3.91 8.65
CA TRP A 111 -2.61 -3.56 8.82
C TRP A 111 -2.44 -2.05 8.72
N ASP A 112 -1.66 -1.47 9.62
CA ASP A 112 -1.45 -0.03 9.73
C ASP A 112 0.04 0.31 9.63
N LEU A 113 0.43 0.93 8.51
CA LEU A 113 1.75 1.53 8.34
C LEU A 113 1.66 3.03 8.59
N ARG A 114 2.27 3.49 9.68
CA ARG A 114 2.45 4.92 9.92
C ARG A 114 3.64 5.44 9.11
N VAL A 115 3.39 6.44 8.27
CA VAL A 115 4.40 7.17 7.52
C VAL A 115 4.62 8.52 8.19
N ASP A 116 5.84 8.74 8.67
CA ASP A 116 6.26 10.00 9.31
C ASP A 116 7.29 10.69 8.41
N LYS A 117 6.98 11.92 7.99
CA LYS A 117 7.90 12.82 7.30
C LYS A 117 8.09 14.08 8.14
N ASN A 118 9.12 14.86 7.83
CA ASN A 118 9.36 16.15 8.47
C ASN A 118 8.25 17.19 8.21
N PHE A 119 7.46 17.03 7.15
CA PHE A 119 6.41 17.96 6.74
C PHE A 119 4.97 17.49 7.03
N ASP A 120 4.74 16.18 7.18
CA ASP A 120 3.42 15.61 7.45
C ASP A 120 3.55 14.17 7.99
N SER A 121 2.46 13.64 8.55
CA SER A 121 2.35 12.23 8.92
C SER A 121 0.98 11.69 8.55
N TRP A 122 0.94 10.47 8.02
CA TRP A 122 -0.29 9.81 7.62
C TRP A 122 -0.20 8.32 7.86
N HIS A 123 -1.33 7.64 7.68
CA HIS A 123 -1.41 6.20 7.79
C HIS A 123 -1.67 5.59 6.41
N VAL A 124 -1.02 4.47 6.12
CA VAL A 124 -1.33 3.59 5.00
C VAL A 124 -1.90 2.32 5.58
N VAL A 125 -3.20 2.11 5.38
CA VAL A 125 -3.94 1.00 5.97
C VAL A 125 -4.29 -0.01 4.89
N GLY A 126 -3.94 -1.27 5.11
CA GLY A 126 -4.39 -2.38 4.30
C GLY A 126 -5.58 -3.10 4.95
N LEU A 127 -6.65 -3.27 4.18
CA LEU A 127 -7.79 -4.11 4.54
C LEU A 127 -7.81 -5.33 3.61
N PHE A 128 -7.81 -6.53 4.19
CA PHE A 128 -7.64 -7.77 3.45
C PHE A 128 -8.80 -8.74 3.71
N ASN A 129 -9.32 -9.33 2.64
CA ASN A 129 -10.18 -10.50 2.74
C ASN A 129 -9.40 -11.76 2.39
N TRP A 130 -9.04 -12.52 3.43
CA TRP A 130 -8.36 -13.80 3.28
C TRP A 130 -9.30 -14.97 2.96
N ASP A 131 -10.62 -14.78 3.01
CA ASP A 131 -11.59 -15.83 2.66
C ASP A 131 -11.51 -16.16 1.17
N TYR A 132 -11.60 -17.45 0.83
CA TYR A 132 -11.50 -17.97 -0.53
C TYR A 132 -12.84 -17.95 -1.28
N GLU A 133 -13.97 -17.87 -0.58
CA GLU A 133 -15.30 -18.04 -1.16
C GLU A 133 -16.25 -16.88 -0.87
N LYS A 134 -16.10 -16.21 0.27
CA LYS A 134 -17.09 -15.25 0.78
C LYS A 134 -16.60 -13.82 0.76
N GLU A 135 -17.48 -12.91 0.34
CA GLU A 135 -17.32 -11.48 0.60
C GLU A 135 -17.24 -11.24 2.11
N GLN A 136 -16.32 -10.35 2.52
CA GLN A 136 -16.19 -9.93 3.91
C GLN A 136 -16.26 -8.41 4.01
N GLU A 137 -16.99 -7.91 5.00
CA GLU A 137 -16.84 -6.52 5.43
C GLU A 137 -15.65 -6.42 6.40
N VAL A 138 -14.68 -5.59 6.03
CA VAL A 138 -13.50 -5.31 6.84
C VAL A 138 -13.53 -3.84 7.26
N LYS A 139 -13.27 -3.59 8.55
CA LYS A 139 -13.39 -2.27 9.18
C LYS A 139 -12.11 -1.87 9.88
N ILE A 140 -11.70 -0.62 9.68
CA ILE A 140 -10.69 0.07 10.48
C ILE A 140 -11.36 1.11 11.38
N ASP A 141 -11.05 1.06 12.69
CA ASP A 141 -11.37 2.13 13.63
C ASP A 141 -10.14 3.04 13.74
N PHE A 142 -10.27 4.33 13.44
CA PHE A 142 -9.13 5.26 13.34
C PHE A 142 -8.39 5.44 14.67
N GLU A 143 -9.09 5.26 15.80
CA GLU A 143 -8.48 5.26 17.14
C GLU A 143 -7.41 4.18 17.31
N LYS A 144 -7.52 3.04 16.60
CA LYS A 144 -6.48 1.99 16.63
C LYS A 144 -5.19 2.41 15.94
N CYS A 145 -5.26 3.36 15.01
CA CYS A 145 -4.12 4.05 14.41
C CYS A 145 -3.59 5.20 15.29
N GLY A 146 -4.24 5.49 16.43
CA GLY A 146 -3.90 6.63 17.28
C GLY A 146 -4.49 7.96 16.82
N LEU A 147 -5.48 7.94 15.92
CA LEU A 147 -6.17 9.15 15.44
C LEU A 147 -7.38 9.46 16.32
N GLU A 148 -7.58 10.73 16.65
CA GLU A 148 -8.71 11.17 17.48
C GLU A 148 -10.05 11.03 16.73
N LYS A 149 -11.09 10.55 17.40
CA LYS A 149 -12.43 10.33 16.83
C LYS A 149 -13.09 11.60 16.29
N SER A 150 -12.77 12.75 16.89
CA SER A 150 -13.29 14.08 16.54
C SER A 150 -12.70 14.62 15.23
N LEU A 151 -11.58 14.07 14.76
CA LEU A 151 -10.90 14.56 13.57
C LEU A 151 -11.50 13.92 12.32
N GLY A 152 -11.95 14.78 11.39
CA GLY A 152 -12.24 14.34 10.03
C GLY A 152 -10.96 13.81 9.38
N CYS A 153 -11.06 12.71 8.65
CA CYS A 153 -9.95 12.10 7.94
C CYS A 153 -10.25 12.06 6.44
N LEU A 154 -9.27 12.35 5.61
CA LEU A 154 -9.33 12.21 4.16
C LEU A 154 -8.82 10.83 3.77
N LEU A 155 -9.61 10.11 2.97
CA LEU A 155 -9.34 8.73 2.60
C LEU A 155 -9.10 8.61 1.09
N PHE A 156 -8.05 7.91 0.69
CA PHE A 156 -7.76 7.66 -0.73
C PHE A 156 -7.34 6.21 -0.96
N ASP A 157 -7.94 5.55 -1.93
CA ASP A 157 -7.59 4.18 -2.35
C ASP A 157 -6.50 4.21 -3.41
N PHE A 158 -5.38 3.55 -3.12
CA PHE A 158 -4.22 3.47 -4.01
C PHE A 158 -4.53 2.69 -5.30
N TRP A 159 -5.16 1.51 -5.19
CA TRP A 159 -5.40 0.62 -6.34
C TRP A 159 -6.51 1.15 -7.24
N GLU A 160 -7.58 1.70 -6.67
CA GLU A 160 -8.65 2.34 -7.44
C GLU A 160 -8.30 3.75 -7.91
N LYS A 161 -7.19 4.32 -7.42
CA LYS A 161 -6.75 5.69 -7.71
C LYS A 161 -7.88 6.70 -7.42
N ARG A 162 -8.58 6.52 -6.30
CA ARG A 162 -9.85 7.21 -6.03
C ARG A 162 -9.90 7.80 -4.63
N PHE A 163 -10.37 9.05 -4.54
CA PHE A 163 -10.76 9.67 -3.28
C PHE A 163 -12.03 9.00 -2.74
N LEU A 164 -11.95 8.42 -1.55
CA LEU A 164 -13.05 7.71 -0.90
C LEU A 164 -13.95 8.63 -0.07
N GLY A 165 -13.56 9.90 0.08
CA GLY A 165 -14.30 10.90 0.85
C GLY A 165 -13.69 11.17 2.21
N GLU A 166 -14.47 11.84 3.04
CA GLU A 166 -14.11 12.15 4.42
C GLU A 166 -14.71 11.09 5.36
N GLY A 167 -13.87 10.46 6.18
CA GLY A 167 -14.29 9.55 7.23
C GLY A 167 -14.23 10.21 8.60
N MET A 168 -15.05 9.73 9.54
CA MET A 168 -14.98 10.12 10.95
C MET A 168 -15.09 8.87 11.83
N GLY A 169 -14.13 8.70 12.74
CA GLY A 169 -14.05 7.57 13.68
C GLY A 169 -13.68 6.21 13.06
N SER A 170 -14.20 5.86 11.88
CA SER A 170 -13.90 4.58 11.22
C SER A 170 -14.19 4.59 9.71
N PHE A 171 -13.70 3.58 9.02
CA PHE A 171 -14.03 3.26 7.63
C PHE A 171 -14.24 1.74 7.50
N SER A 172 -15.26 1.32 6.74
CA SER A 172 -15.48 -0.08 6.39
C SER A 172 -15.64 -0.26 4.89
N ARG A 173 -15.28 -1.46 4.42
CA ARG A 173 -15.40 -1.83 3.02
C ARG A 173 -15.72 -3.31 2.88
N LYS A 174 -16.63 -3.60 1.96
CA LYS A 174 -16.89 -4.96 1.47
C LYS A 174 -15.81 -5.34 0.45
N LEU A 175 -15.18 -6.48 0.68
CA LEU A 175 -14.12 -7.01 -0.16
C LEU A 175 -14.54 -8.39 -0.66
N ALA A 176 -14.49 -8.59 -1.96
CA ALA A 176 -14.65 -9.91 -2.58
C ALA A 176 -13.60 -10.90 -2.03
N PRO A 177 -13.83 -12.22 -2.17
CA PRO A 177 -12.85 -13.22 -1.74
C PRO A 177 -11.48 -12.90 -2.31
N ARG A 178 -10.44 -12.97 -1.48
CA ARG A 178 -9.04 -12.77 -1.90
C ARG A 178 -8.70 -11.39 -2.47
N HIS A 179 -9.49 -10.37 -2.14
CA HIS A 179 -9.21 -8.98 -2.49
C HIS A 179 -8.71 -8.18 -1.29
N CYS A 180 -8.02 -7.08 -1.60
CA CYS A 180 -7.64 -6.06 -0.63
C CYS A 180 -8.00 -4.65 -1.11
N THR A 181 -7.91 -3.69 -0.18
CA THR A 181 -7.75 -2.27 -0.49
C THR A 181 -6.59 -1.71 0.33
N ILE A 182 -5.82 -0.80 -0.27
CA ILE A 182 -4.78 -0.04 0.42
C ILE A 182 -5.21 1.42 0.42
N ILE A 183 -5.45 1.96 1.60
CA ILE A 183 -5.98 3.32 1.78
C ILE A 183 -4.97 4.21 2.51
N SER A 184 -4.79 5.44 2.06
CA SER A 184 -4.15 6.47 2.87
C SER A 184 -5.19 7.17 3.73
N ILE A 185 -4.82 7.49 4.96
CA ILE A 185 -5.65 8.20 5.92
C ILE A 185 -4.86 9.41 6.41
N HIS A 186 -5.35 10.59 6.05
CA HIS A 186 -4.78 11.88 6.44
C HIS A 186 -5.74 12.60 7.36
N THR A 187 -5.27 13.15 8.48
CA THR A 187 -6.08 14.11 9.25
C THR A 187 -6.43 15.29 8.35
N LYS A 188 -7.72 15.61 8.25
CA LYS A 188 -8.22 16.70 7.41
C LYS A 188 -7.70 18.04 7.95
N ALA A 189 -7.06 18.81 7.06
CA ALA A 189 -6.60 20.15 7.33
C ALA A 189 -7.35 21.18 6.48
N ASN A 190 -7.37 22.43 6.94
CA ASN A 190 -7.94 23.56 6.20
C ASN A 190 -6.96 24.13 5.15
N ARG A 191 -6.21 23.27 4.46
CA ARG A 191 -5.26 23.59 3.40
C ARG A 191 -5.21 22.45 2.37
N PRO A 192 -4.73 22.67 1.14
CA PRO A 192 -4.47 21.57 0.22
C PRO A 192 -3.51 20.55 0.81
N GLN A 193 -3.79 19.26 0.58
CA GLN A 193 -3.02 18.13 1.11
C GLN A 193 -2.78 17.12 0.00
N LEU A 194 -1.55 16.61 -0.11
CA LEU A 194 -1.31 15.40 -0.90
C LEU A 194 -1.94 14.22 -0.17
N LEU A 195 -2.82 13.49 -0.83
CA LEU A 195 -3.42 12.27 -0.31
C LEU A 195 -2.61 11.04 -0.71
N SER A 196 -2.19 10.98 -1.97
CA SER A 196 -1.57 9.78 -2.52
C SER A 196 -0.75 10.08 -3.77
N THR A 197 0.00 9.07 -4.21
CA THR A 197 0.68 9.05 -5.50
C THR A 197 0.46 7.68 -6.14
N THR A 198 0.75 7.52 -7.44
CA THR A 198 0.75 6.19 -8.09
C THR A 198 2.09 5.49 -8.04
N ARG A 199 3.13 6.07 -7.42
CA ARG A 199 4.51 5.57 -7.56
C ARG A 199 4.82 4.40 -6.64
N HIS A 200 4.37 4.46 -5.39
CA HIS A 200 4.72 3.46 -4.39
C HIS A 200 3.53 3.18 -3.50
N ILE A 201 3.37 1.92 -3.06
CA ILE A 201 2.24 1.46 -2.24
C ILE A 201 2.09 2.26 -0.93
N THR A 202 3.16 2.90 -0.47
CA THR A 202 3.19 3.76 0.72
C THR A 202 2.65 5.17 0.48
N GLN A 203 2.15 5.47 -0.72
CA GLN A 203 1.40 6.68 -1.05
C GLN A 203 2.11 7.99 -0.65
N GLY A 204 3.35 8.20 -1.12
CA GLY A 204 4.19 9.34 -0.74
C GLY A 204 5.37 8.99 0.16
N GLY A 205 5.35 7.79 0.77
CA GLY A 205 6.37 7.38 1.74
C GLY A 205 7.79 7.29 1.17
N ILE A 206 7.95 7.02 -0.13
CA ILE A 206 9.25 6.93 -0.79
C ILE A 206 9.59 8.24 -1.51
N GLU A 207 8.74 8.62 -2.46
CA GLU A 207 9.06 9.60 -3.47
C GLU A 207 8.91 11.04 -3.01
N ILE A 208 8.08 11.32 -2.01
CA ILE A 208 7.90 12.68 -1.50
C ILE A 208 8.90 12.92 -0.37
N VAL A 209 9.86 13.81 -0.64
CA VAL A 209 10.96 14.12 0.27
C VAL A 209 10.86 15.51 0.89
N ASP A 210 10.09 16.41 0.28
CA ASP A 210 9.74 17.71 0.85
C ASP A 210 8.35 18.14 0.40
N MET A 211 7.64 18.86 1.27
CA MET A 211 6.37 19.49 0.94
C MET A 211 6.04 20.62 1.90
N LYS A 212 5.51 21.72 1.38
CA LYS A 212 5.18 22.92 2.14
C LYS A 212 3.95 23.60 1.56
N TRP A 213 3.07 24.03 2.45
CA TRP A 213 2.00 24.96 2.14
C TRP A 213 2.38 26.37 2.60
N ASP A 214 2.33 27.34 1.70
CA ASP A 214 2.50 28.76 2.00
C ASP A 214 1.14 29.48 1.99
N ASN A 215 0.68 29.90 3.18
CA ASN A 215 -0.58 30.62 3.34
C ASN A 215 -0.57 32.03 2.73
N ARG A 216 0.59 32.68 2.55
CA ARG A 216 0.66 34.02 1.96
C ARG A 216 0.41 34.00 0.46
N THR A 217 0.89 32.95 -0.20
CA THR A 217 0.81 32.80 -1.66
C THR A 217 -0.23 31.76 -2.10
N ASN A 218 -0.83 31.03 -1.15
CA ASN A 218 -1.71 29.89 -1.40
C ASN A 218 -1.08 28.84 -2.33
N THR A 219 0.18 28.50 -2.05
CA THR A 219 0.97 27.57 -2.88
C THR A 219 1.34 26.32 -2.08
N LEU A 220 1.03 25.15 -2.64
CA LEU A 220 1.59 23.87 -2.22
C LEU A 220 2.80 23.58 -3.11
N SER A 221 3.98 23.48 -2.52
CA SER A 221 5.24 23.18 -3.22
C SER A 221 5.92 21.99 -2.56
N GLY A 222 6.67 21.20 -3.32
CA GLY A 222 7.40 20.06 -2.78
C GLY A 222 8.38 19.46 -3.77
N ILE A 223 9.07 18.42 -3.35
CA ILE A 223 10.02 17.66 -4.18
C ILE A 223 9.57 16.20 -4.20
N SER A 224 9.39 15.68 -5.42
CA SER A 224 9.20 14.27 -5.67
C SER A 224 10.43 13.70 -6.37
N ILE A 225 10.90 12.54 -5.93
CA ILE A 225 12.04 11.83 -6.52
C ILE A 225 11.60 10.50 -7.14
N GLY A 226 12.31 10.04 -8.17
CA GLY A 226 12.02 8.78 -8.82
C GLY A 226 13.14 8.37 -9.76
N PRO A 227 13.09 7.13 -10.29
CA PRO A 227 13.94 6.72 -11.40
C PRO A 227 13.77 7.69 -12.57
N LYS A 228 14.85 7.90 -13.33
CA LYS A 228 14.78 8.69 -14.56
C LYS A 228 13.79 8.05 -15.53
N GLU A 229 13.17 8.89 -16.37
CA GLU A 229 12.25 8.44 -17.43
C GLU A 229 11.02 7.67 -16.90
N THR A 230 10.60 7.99 -15.67
CA THR A 230 9.34 7.49 -15.09
C THR A 230 8.44 8.66 -14.73
N SER A 231 7.12 8.42 -14.80
CA SER A 231 6.11 9.38 -14.38
C SER A 231 5.15 8.74 -13.38
N HIS A 232 4.60 9.56 -12.49
CA HIS A 232 3.58 9.15 -11.55
C HIS A 232 2.66 10.32 -11.22
N SER A 233 1.41 9.99 -10.90
CA SER A 233 0.41 11.01 -10.57
C SER A 233 0.47 11.38 -9.09
N LEU A 234 0.12 12.63 -8.80
CA LEU A 234 -0.10 13.14 -7.45
C LEU A 234 -1.59 13.43 -7.26
N PHE A 235 -2.17 12.96 -6.17
CA PHE A 235 -3.57 13.21 -5.83
C PHE A 235 -3.65 14.20 -4.68
N ILE A 236 -4.10 15.42 -4.97
CA ILE A 236 -4.15 16.52 -4.00
C ILE A 236 -5.60 16.84 -3.67
N HIS A 237 -5.96 16.75 -2.40
CA HIS A 237 -7.21 17.30 -1.90
C HIS A 237 -7.14 18.82 -1.83
N VAL A 238 -8.14 19.50 -2.38
CA VAL A 238 -8.27 20.96 -2.37
C VAL A 238 -9.56 21.32 -1.62
N PRO A 239 -9.48 21.87 -0.39
CA PRO A 239 -10.65 22.33 0.35
C PRO A 239 -11.45 23.38 -0.43
N THR A 240 -12.77 23.45 -0.22
CA THR A 240 -13.71 24.31 -0.97
C THR A 240 -13.32 25.79 -1.04
N LYS A 241 -12.60 26.30 -0.04
CA LYS A 241 -12.12 27.70 -0.02
C LYS A 241 -10.99 27.98 -1.02
N TYR A 242 -10.44 26.95 -1.65
CA TYR A 242 -9.38 27.05 -2.64
C TYR A 242 -9.85 26.48 -3.98
N ARG A 243 -9.18 26.92 -5.05
CA ARG A 243 -9.30 26.33 -6.39
C ARG A 243 -7.91 26.26 -7.00
N LEU A 244 -7.60 25.16 -7.70
CA LEU A 244 -6.36 25.03 -8.44
C LEU A 244 -6.29 26.12 -9.53
N LYS A 245 -5.25 26.95 -9.49
CA LYS A 245 -5.02 28.01 -10.48
C LYS A 245 -4.06 27.58 -11.60
N LYS A 246 -2.95 26.94 -11.24
CA LYS A 246 -1.93 26.40 -12.17
C LYS A 246 -1.03 25.41 -11.44
N THR A 247 -0.36 24.56 -12.21
CA THR A 247 0.76 23.72 -11.77
C THR A 247 2.06 24.24 -12.39
N LEU A 248 3.20 24.07 -11.71
CA LEU A 248 4.53 24.46 -12.20
C LEU A 248 5.51 23.35 -11.83
N GLY A 249 6.44 23.02 -12.73
CA GLY A 249 7.48 22.00 -12.45
C GLY A 249 6.94 20.58 -12.27
N VAL A 250 5.73 20.31 -12.76
CA VAL A 250 5.13 18.98 -12.86
C VAL A 250 5.02 18.70 -14.36
N GLU A 251 5.80 17.74 -14.85
CA GLU A 251 5.59 17.18 -16.20
C GLU A 251 4.36 16.27 -16.11
N VAL A 252 3.33 16.60 -16.90
CA VAL A 252 2.07 15.84 -16.98
C VAL A 252 2.18 14.80 -18.07
#